data_AF-A0A7C7I135-F1
#
_entry.id   AF-A0A7C7I135-F1
#
_cell.length_a   1.000
_cell.length_b   1.000
_cell.length_c   1.000
_cell.angle_alpha   90.00
_cell.angle_beta   90.00
_cell.angle_gamma   90.00
#
_symmetry.space_group_name_H-M   'P 1'
#
loop_
_entity.id
_entity.type
_entity.pdbx_description
1 polymer ?
#
loop_
_entity_poly.entity_id
_entity_poly.type
_entity_poly.pdbx_seq_one_letter_code
_entity_poly.pdbx_strand_id
1 'polypeptide(L)'
;MSALVLMVVGLGAFTAGYLLYSRFISEHIFRLDSEFRTPAHVQEDGVDFVPTNRWVLWGHHFTSVAGAAPIVGPAIAVIWGWLPAFLWITLGTVFFAGIHDAGALWASVRNEGKSIGALT
;
A
#
# COMPACT_ATOMS: atom_id res chain seq x y z
N MET A 1 9.13 28.95 3.86
CA MET A 1 7.91 28.12 3.92
C MET A 1 7.79 27.59 5.34
N SER A 2 6.65 27.73 6.01
CA SER A 2 6.48 27.11 7.33
C SER A 2 6.34 25.59 7.18
N ALA A 3 7.00 24.81 8.04
CA ALA A 3 6.86 23.36 8.09
C ALA A 3 5.39 22.93 8.31
N LEU A 4 4.62 23.76 9.01
CA LEU A 4 3.19 23.53 9.25
C LEU A 4 2.39 23.54 7.93
N VAL A 5 2.75 24.40 6.97
CA VAL A 5 2.13 24.44 5.65
C VAL A 5 2.44 23.15 4.88
N LEU A 6 3.69 22.70 4.90
CA LEU A 6 4.08 21.45 4.23
C LEU A 6 3.37 20.24 4.84
N MET A 7 3.23 20.19 6.17
CA MET A 7 2.49 19.15 6.86
C MET A 7 1.02 19.13 6.41
N VAL A 8 0.34 20.27 6.40
CA VAL A 8 -1.06 20.37 6.00
C VAL A 8 -1.24 19.95 4.53
N VAL A 9 -0.36 20.41 3.64
CA VAL A 9 -0.37 20.02 2.22
C VAL A 9 -0.14 18.52 2.06
N GLY A 10 0.82 17.93 2.79
CA GLY A 10 1.12 16.50 2.72
C GLY A 10 -0.04 15.64 3.23
N LEU A 11 -0.62 16.00 4.38
CA LEU A 11 -1.81 15.32 4.91
C LEU A 11 -3.01 15.46 3.95
N GLY A 12 -3.17 16.63 3.33
CA GLY A 12 -4.17 16.85 2.29
C GLY A 12 -3.96 15.93 1.08
N ALA A 13 -2.73 15.81 0.60
CA ALA A 13 -2.38 14.93 -0.51
C ALA A 13 -2.65 13.45 -0.19
N PHE A 14 -2.28 12.98 1.01
CA PHE A 14 -2.55 11.61 1.44
C PHE A 14 -4.05 11.35 1.62
N THR A 15 -4.79 12.30 2.19
CA THR A 15 -6.25 12.19 2.36
C THR A 15 -6.95 12.15 1.01
N ALA A 16 -6.58 13.02 0.06
CA ALA A 16 -7.11 13.03 -1.29
C ALA A 16 -6.75 11.75 -2.05
N GLY A 17 -5.50 11.28 -1.92
CA GLY A 17 -5.04 10.02 -2.48
C GLY A 17 -5.86 8.83 -1.96
N TYR A 18 -6.13 8.78 -0.65
CA TYR A 18 -6.96 7.75 -0.06
C TYR A 18 -8.43 7.84 -0.53
N LEU A 19 -9.07 9.01 -0.42
CA LEU A 19 -10.51 9.13 -0.69
C LEU A 19 -10.86 9.06 -2.19
N LEU A 20 -10.02 9.61 -3.06
CA LEU A 20 -10.30 9.73 -4.49
C LEU A 20 -9.60 8.64 -5.28
N TYR A 21 -8.27 8.56 -5.13
CA TYR A 21 -7.46 7.71 -5.99
C TYR A 21 -7.55 6.23 -5.60
N SER A 22 -7.45 5.90 -4.31
CA SER A 22 -7.60 4.51 -3.86
C SER A 22 -9.00 3.96 -4.20
N ARG A 23 -10.04 4.81 -4.13
CA ARG A 23 -11.39 4.47 -4.54
C ARG A 23 -11.47 4.15 -6.03
N PHE A 24 -10.93 5.01 -6.88
CA PHE A 24 -10.84 4.76 -8.33
C PHE A 24 -10.14 3.43 -8.62
N ILE A 25 -8.97 3.20 -8.02
CA ILE A 25 -8.22 1.94 -8.19
C ILE A 25 -9.05 0.74 -7.73
N SER A 26 -9.67 0.81 -6.55
CA SER A 26 -10.44 -0.29 -5.98
C SER A 26 -11.68 -0.66 -6.81
N GLU A 27 -12.42 0.33 -7.32
CA GLU A 27 -13.68 0.12 -8.02
C GLU A 27 -13.47 -0.17 -9.52
N HIS A 28 -12.53 0.54 -10.18
CA HIS A 28 -12.42 0.51 -11.64
C HIS A 28 -11.29 -0.38 -12.15
N ILE A 29 -10.17 -0.44 -11.42
CA ILE A 29 -8.98 -1.20 -11.82
C ILE A 29 -9.00 -2.59 -11.20
N PHE A 30 -8.98 -2.69 -9.88
CA PHE A 30 -8.96 -3.96 -9.16
C PHE A 30 -10.33 -4.62 -9.04
N ARG A 31 -11.41 -3.84 -9.18
CA ARG A 31 -12.81 -4.29 -9.07
C ARG A 31 -12.99 -5.20 -7.85
N LEU A 32 -12.65 -4.64 -6.68
CA LEU A 32 -12.75 -5.36 -5.41
C LEU A 32 -14.20 -5.78 -5.18
N ASP A 33 -14.36 -7.01 -4.71
CA ASP A 33 -15.66 -7.62 -4.45
C ASP A 33 -15.75 -7.91 -2.95
N SER A 34 -16.79 -7.38 -2.28
CA SER A 34 -17.01 -7.56 -0.85
C SER A 34 -17.36 -9.01 -0.50
N GLU A 35 -17.93 -9.76 -1.44
CA GLU A 35 -18.32 -11.16 -1.26
C GLU A 35 -17.19 -12.13 -1.56
N PHE A 36 -16.04 -11.63 -2.02
CA PHE A 36 -14.90 -12.47 -2.33
C PHE A 36 -14.30 -13.09 -1.06
N ARG A 37 -14.38 -14.41 -0.96
CA ARG A 37 -13.74 -15.18 0.11
C ARG A 37 -12.28 -15.44 -0.23
N THR A 38 -11.37 -14.95 0.61
CA THR A 38 -9.92 -15.10 0.39
C THR A 38 -9.47 -16.56 0.51
N PRO A 39 -8.33 -16.95 -0.11
CA PRO A 39 -7.77 -18.30 0.00
C PRO A 39 -7.66 -18.81 1.44
N ALA A 40 -7.30 -17.92 2.38
CA ALA A 40 -7.26 -18.22 3.80
C ALA A 40 -8.57 -18.82 4.35
N HIS A 41 -9.74 -18.47 3.80
CA HIS A 41 -11.06 -18.95 4.25
C HIS A 41 -11.64 -20.09 3.42
N VAL A 42 -11.14 -20.34 2.20
CA VAL A 42 -11.66 -21.39 1.31
C VAL A 42 -10.76 -22.62 1.24
N GLN A 43 -9.47 -22.44 1.55
CA GLN A 43 -8.44 -23.49 1.59
C GLN A 43 -7.87 -23.65 3.00
N GLU A 44 -8.65 -23.30 4.04
CA GLU A 44 -8.21 -23.34 5.43
C GLU A 44 -7.66 -24.72 5.82
N ASP A 45 -6.39 -24.76 6.21
CA ASP A 45 -5.66 -25.98 6.56
C ASP A 45 -5.00 -25.91 7.95
N GLY A 46 -5.01 -24.73 8.59
CA GLY A 46 -4.39 -24.50 9.89
C GLY A 46 -2.87 -24.32 9.85
N VAL A 47 -2.25 -24.30 8.67
CA VAL A 47 -0.79 -24.18 8.47
C VAL A 47 -0.47 -23.06 7.48
N ASP A 48 -0.78 -23.23 6.20
CA ASP A 48 -0.47 -22.26 5.14
C ASP A 48 -1.62 -21.26 4.94
N PHE A 49 -2.86 -21.69 5.16
CA PHE A 49 -4.08 -20.89 5.02
C PHE A 49 -4.81 -20.78 6.36
N VAL A 50 -4.58 -19.67 7.05
CA VAL A 50 -5.18 -19.41 8.38
C VAL A 50 -5.94 -18.08 8.40
N PRO A 51 -7.28 -18.09 8.57
CA PRO A 51 -8.05 -16.88 8.78
C PRO A 51 -7.52 -16.09 9.98
N THR A 52 -7.00 -14.89 9.71
CA THR A 52 -6.37 -14.06 10.74
C THR A 52 -7.19 -12.81 11.00
N ASN A 53 -7.20 -12.36 12.26
CA ASN A 53 -7.85 -11.11 12.63
C ASN A 53 -7.31 -9.93 11.80
N ARG A 54 -8.20 -9.15 11.19
CA ARG A 54 -7.83 -8.03 10.32
C ARG A 54 -6.91 -6.98 10.95
N TRP A 55 -6.98 -6.78 12.26
CA TRP A 55 -6.14 -5.81 12.97
C TRP A 55 -4.70 -6.32 13.15
N VAL A 56 -4.56 -7.63 13.37
CA VAL A 56 -3.25 -8.30 13.41
C VAL A 56 -2.63 -8.27 12.01
N LEU A 57 -3.42 -8.62 10.99
CA LEU A 57 -2.99 -8.57 9.59
C LEU A 57 -2.56 -7.16 9.17
N TRP A 58 -3.34 -6.13 9.55
CA TRP A 58 -2.98 -4.74 9.31
C TRP A 58 -1.65 -4.37 9.96
N GLY A 59 -1.42 -4.78 11.22
CA GLY A 59 -0.15 -4.54 11.91
C GLY A 59 1.03 -5.18 11.18
N HIS A 60 0.90 -6.44 10.75
CA HIS A 60 1.93 -7.11 9.95
C HIS A 60 2.22 -6.35 8.66
N HIS A 61 1.21 -6.03 7.86
CA HIS A 61 1.38 -5.26 6.63
C HIS A 61 2.02 -3.90 6.88
N PHE A 62 1.56 -3.18 7.91
CA PHE A 62 2.15 -1.89 8.27
C PHE A 62 3.64 -2.02 8.58
N THR A 63 4.04 -3.00 9.40
CA THR A 63 5.46 -3.21 9.73
C THR A 63 6.29 -3.64 8.51
N SER A 64 5.73 -4.42 7.59
CA SER A 64 6.40 -4.81 6.34
C SER A 64 6.65 -3.62 5.43
N VAL A 65 5.70 -2.68 5.34
CA VAL A 65 5.81 -1.47 4.50
C VAL A 65 6.67 -0.39 5.16
N ALA A 66 6.59 -0.25 6.49
CA ALA A 66 7.34 0.74 7.27
C ALA A 66 8.86 0.48 7.36
N GLY A 67 9.38 -0.47 6.57
CA GLY A 67 10.80 -0.82 6.52
C GLY A 67 11.71 0.26 5.93
N ALA A 68 12.82 -0.15 5.30
CA ALA A 68 13.84 0.78 4.83
C ALA A 68 13.38 1.70 3.67
N ALA A 69 12.40 1.28 2.87
CA ALA A 69 11.99 2.01 1.66
C ALA A 69 11.49 3.45 1.93
N PRO A 70 10.58 3.70 2.90
CA PRO A 70 10.20 5.05 3.32
C PRO A 70 11.33 5.93 3.86
N ILE A 71 12.47 5.36 4.25
CA ILE A 71 13.63 6.09 4.78
C ILE A 71 14.62 6.44 3.66
N VAL A 72 14.98 5.43 2.86
CA VAL A 72 16.02 5.53 1.82
C VAL A 72 15.59 6.48 0.71
N GLY A 73 14.35 6.39 0.24
CA GLY A 73 13.85 7.23 -0.85
C GLY A 73 13.97 8.72 -0.55
N PRO A 74 13.40 9.23 0.57
CA PRO A 74 13.51 10.64 0.95
C PRO A 74 14.95 11.08 1.25
N ALA A 75 15.76 10.22 1.88
CA ALA A 75 17.16 10.52 2.17
C ALA A 75 17.97 10.78 0.88
N ILE A 76 17.73 9.99 -0.16
CA ILE A 76 18.31 10.22 -1.50
C ILE A 76 17.67 11.45 -2.14
N ALA A 77 16.35 11.60 -2.05
CA ALA A 77 15.63 12.70 -2.70
C ALA A 77 16.05 14.09 -2.19
N VAL A 78 16.48 14.18 -0.93
CA VAL A 78 17.02 15.41 -0.32
C VAL A 78 18.28 15.92 -1.01
N ILE A 79 19.04 15.07 -1.71
CA ILE A 79 20.23 15.50 -2.49
C ILE A 79 19.84 16.54 -3.56
N TRP A 80 18.61 16.48 -4.08
CA TRP A 80 18.07 17.44 -5.04
C TRP A 80 17.29 18.59 -4.37
N GLY A 81 17.32 18.68 -3.05
CA GLY A 81 16.67 19.71 -2.25
C GLY A 81 15.35 19.26 -1.61
N TRP A 82 14.81 20.16 -0.78
CA TRP A 82 13.64 19.85 0.07
C TRP A 82 12.35 19.62 -0.73
N LEU A 83 12.16 20.33 -1.84
CA LEU A 83 10.92 20.25 -2.63
C LEU A 83 10.83 18.92 -3.39
N PRO A 84 11.86 18.46 -4.14
CA PRO A 84 11.86 17.13 -4.72
C PRO A 84 11.67 16.01 -3.68
N ALA A 85 12.30 16.13 -2.50
CA ALA A 85 12.08 15.18 -1.41
C ALA A 85 10.62 15.15 -0.92
N PHE A 86 10.02 16.32 -0.74
CA PHE A 86 8.62 16.43 -0.32
C PHE A 86 7.65 15.86 -1.37
N LEU A 87 7.86 16.17 -2.65
CA LEU A 87 7.06 15.62 -3.74
C LEU A 87 7.23 14.10 -3.85
N TRP A 88 8.45 13.59 -3.68
CA TRP A 88 8.72 12.16 -3.65
C TRP A 88 7.97 11.47 -2.50
N ILE A 89 8.02 12.00 -1.29
CA ILE A 89 7.29 11.44 -0.14
C ILE A 89 5.78 11.46 -0.41
N THR A 90 5.25 12.58 -0.88
CA THR A 90 3.80 12.75 -1.02
C THR A 90 3.25 11.99 -2.22
N LEU A 91 3.69 12.36 -3.43
CA LEU A 91 3.20 11.77 -4.67
C LEU A 91 3.71 10.34 -4.85
N GLY A 92 4.96 10.05 -4.47
CA GLY A 92 5.54 8.72 -4.53
C GLY A 92 4.75 7.70 -3.72
N THR A 93 4.36 8.07 -2.50
CA THR A 93 3.55 7.20 -1.63
C THR A 93 2.16 6.94 -2.23
N VAL A 94 1.49 7.98 -2.75
CA VAL A 94 0.12 7.86 -3.27
C VAL A 94 0.07 7.08 -4.58
N PHE A 95 0.95 7.40 -5.54
CA PHE A 95 0.85 6.88 -6.91
C PHE A 95 1.67 5.61 -7.17
N PHE A 96 2.69 5.34 -6.36
CA PHE A 96 3.57 4.19 -6.57
C PHE A 96 3.49 3.21 -5.42
N ALA A 97 3.90 3.61 -4.21
CA ALA A 97 4.02 2.67 -3.08
C ALA A 97 2.67 2.03 -2.73
N GLY A 98 1.62 2.85 -2.53
CA GLY A 98 0.31 2.35 -2.14
C GLY A 98 -0.31 1.39 -3.16
N ILE A 99 -0.15 1.66 -4.46
CA ILE A 99 -0.66 0.77 -5.52
C ILE A 99 0.20 -0.47 -5.67
N HIS A 100 1.51 -0.35 -5.56
CA HIS A 100 2.42 -1.48 -5.66
C HIS A 100 2.06 -2.54 -4.62
N ASP A 101 1.91 -2.12 -3.36
CA ASP A 101 1.63 -3.05 -2.26
C ASP A 101 0.20 -3.60 -2.35
N ALA A 102 -0.80 -2.75 -2.65
CA ALA A 102 -2.18 -3.19 -2.83
C ALA A 102 -2.34 -4.13 -4.05
N GLY A 103 -1.64 -3.85 -5.14
CA GLY A 103 -1.65 -4.64 -6.36
C GLY A 103 -0.97 -6.00 -6.17
N ALA A 104 0.13 -6.05 -5.42
CA ALA A 104 0.77 -7.31 -5.06
C ALA A 104 -0.16 -8.21 -4.24
N LEU A 105 -0.85 -7.64 -3.24
CA LEU A 105 -1.85 -8.37 -2.44
C LEU A 105 -3.03 -8.82 -3.31
N TRP A 106 -3.57 -7.94 -4.14
CA TRP A 106 -4.68 -8.24 -5.05
C TRP A 106 -4.33 -9.40 -5.99
N ALA A 107 -3.15 -9.37 -6.62
CA ALA A 107 -2.69 -10.41 -7.53
C ALA A 107 -2.46 -11.73 -6.80
N SER A 108 -1.78 -11.70 -5.65
CA SER A 108 -1.53 -12.91 -4.85
C SER A 108 -2.83 -13.58 -4.41
N VAL A 109 -3.75 -12.83 -3.83
CA VAL A 109 -5.04 -13.35 -3.31
C VAL A 109 -5.90 -13.96 -4.42
N ARG A 110 -5.88 -13.39 -5.63
CA ARG A 110 -6.59 -13.94 -6.80
C ARG A 110 -5.94 -15.20 -7.36
N ASN A 111 -4.67 -15.45 -7.05
CA ASN A 111 -3.90 -16.61 -7.47
C ASN A 111 -3.59 -17.52 -6.27
N GLU A 112 -4.61 -17.79 -5.44
CA GLU A 112 -4.52 -18.77 -4.33
C GLU A 112 -3.45 -18.42 -3.28
N GLY A 113 -3.11 -17.14 -3.11
CA GLY A 113 -2.11 -16.71 -2.11
C GLY A 113 -0.66 -16.94 -2.54
N LYS A 114 -0.41 -17.26 -3.81
CA LYS A 114 0.95 -17.47 -4.34
C LYS A 114 1.77 -16.18 -4.30
N SER A 115 3.09 -16.32 -4.16
CA SER A 115 4.02 -15.20 -4.25
C SER A 115 4.06 -14.66 -5.68
N ILE A 116 4.39 -13.38 -5.85
CA ILE A 116 4.46 -12.75 -7.18
C ILE A 116 5.44 -13.47 -8.11
N GLY A 117 6.56 -13.99 -7.57
CA GLY A 117 7.53 -14.75 -8.36
C GLY A 117 7.02 -16.09 -8.89
N ALA A 118 5.93 -16.62 -8.34
CA ALA A 118 5.29 -17.86 -8.80
C ALA A 118 4.17 -17.62 -9.82
N LEU A 119 3.92 -16.37 -10.23
CA LEU A 119 2.83 -15.98 -11.16
C LEU A 119 3.27 -15.93 -12.65
N THR A 120 4.40 -16.54 -13.00
CA THR A 120 4.89 -16.71 -14.38
C THR A 120 4.25 -17.89 -15.08
#